data_AF-A0A7V8BHJ0-F1
#
_entry.id   AF-A0A7V8BHJ0-F1
#
_cell.length_a   1.000
_cell.length_b   1.000
_cell.length_c   1.000
_cell.angle_alpha   90.00
_cell.angle_beta   90.00
_cell.angle_gamma   90.00
#
_symmetry.space_group_name_H-M   'P 1'
#
loop_
_entity.id
_entity.type
_entity.pdbx_description
1 polymer ?
#
loop_
_entity_poly.entity_id
_entity_poly.type
_entity_poly.pdbx_seq_one_letter_code
_entity_poly.pdbx_strand_id
1 'polypeptide(L)'
;MATAWRFYGDPVIGPNSHFYTAVPEERDLLLRQSWATPAGSPRWNYEAAAFAPRPAVDGACPAGRPVTRLYNRGHVRGDPNHRFVLEESVAQAMVTQGWAREGVVFCTTE
;
A
#
# COMPACT_ATOMS: atom_id res chain seq x y z
N MET A 1 -13.08 -7.97 12.44
CA MET A 1 -12.16 -6.80 12.35
C MET A 1 -11.48 -6.84 11.01
N ALA A 2 -11.14 -5.68 10.41
CA ALA A 2 -10.35 -5.66 9.18
C ALA A 2 -8.88 -6.01 9.49
N THR A 3 -8.13 -6.42 8.47
CA THR A 3 -6.71 -6.76 8.57
C THR A 3 -5.95 -6.01 7.50
N ALA A 4 -4.85 -5.36 7.88
CA ALA A 4 -3.87 -4.86 6.95
C ALA A 4 -2.82 -5.94 6.69
N TRP A 5 -2.69 -6.37 5.44
CA TRP A 5 -1.66 -7.31 5.00
C TRP A 5 -0.44 -6.54 4.52
N ARG A 6 0.73 -6.98 4.97
CA ARG A 6 2.02 -6.43 4.59
C ARG A 6 2.68 -7.34 3.57
N PHE A 7 3.18 -6.70 2.52
CA PHE A 7 4.03 -7.29 1.52
C PHE A 7 5.35 -6.52 1.46
N TYR A 8 6.42 -7.22 1.11
CA TYR A 8 7.72 -6.61 0.83
C TYR A 8 8.22 -7.17 -0.49
N GLY A 9 8.71 -6.30 -1.36
CA GLY A 9 9.52 -6.78 -2.49
C GLY A 9 10.95 -7.05 -2.03
N ASP A 10 11.77 -7.60 -2.91
CA ASP A 10 13.12 -7.99 -2.52
C ASP A 10 14.09 -6.79 -2.50
N PRO A 11 15.03 -6.67 -1.54
CA PRO A 11 15.95 -5.54 -1.47
C PRO A 11 16.98 -5.52 -2.61
N VAL A 12 17.22 -6.66 -3.25
CA VAL A 12 18.19 -6.85 -4.34
C VAL A 12 17.48 -6.92 -5.69
N ILE A 13 16.40 -7.71 -5.78
CA ILE A 13 15.66 -7.99 -7.02
C ILE A 13 14.55 -6.95 -7.25
N GLY A 14 14.04 -6.35 -6.19
CA GLY A 14 13.01 -5.32 -6.23
C GLY A 14 11.57 -5.87 -6.16
N PRO A 15 10.60 -5.00 -5.84
CA PRO A 15 10.80 -3.62 -5.39
C PRO A 15 11.28 -3.51 -3.92
N ASN A 16 12.27 -2.67 -3.62
CA ASN A 16 12.76 -2.49 -2.25
C ASN A 16 11.86 -1.55 -1.42
N SER A 17 10.62 -1.96 -1.20
CA SER A 17 9.66 -1.21 -0.41
C SER A 17 8.61 -2.13 0.20
N HIS A 18 7.93 -1.62 1.22
CA HIS A 18 6.76 -2.29 1.78
C HIS A 18 5.51 -1.81 1.08
N PHE A 19 4.56 -2.72 0.93
CA PHE A 19 3.21 -2.44 0.49
C PHE A 19 2.21 -2.92 1.55
N TYR A 20 1.21 -2.08 1.84
CA TYR A 20 0.13 -2.41 2.78
C TYR A 20 -1.23 -2.25 2.11
N THR A 21 -2.10 -3.21 2.37
CA THR A 21 -3.50 -3.15 1.95
C THR A 21 -4.44 -3.72 3.00
N ALA A 22 -5.60 -3.09 3.16
CA ALA A 22 -6.73 -3.62 3.91
C ALA A 22 -7.86 -4.08 2.98
N VAL A 23 -7.63 -4.07 1.65
CA VAL A 23 -8.59 -4.45 0.62
C VAL A 23 -8.36 -5.92 0.25
N PRO A 24 -9.30 -6.84 0.56
CA PRO A 24 -9.13 -8.27 0.32
C PRO A 24 -8.82 -8.62 -1.14
N GLU A 25 -9.43 -7.91 -2.09
CA GLU A 25 -9.26 -8.13 -3.53
C GLU A 25 -7.83 -7.80 -3.97
N GLU A 26 -7.23 -6.74 -3.41
CA GLU A 26 -5.86 -6.33 -3.69
C GLU A 26 -4.85 -7.32 -3.08
N ARG A 27 -5.10 -7.78 -1.84
CA ARG A 27 -4.33 -8.88 -1.24
C ARG A 27 -4.32 -10.11 -2.14
N ASP A 28 -5.49 -10.54 -2.60
CA ASP A 28 -5.62 -11.75 -3.42
C ASP A 28 -4.95 -11.61 -4.77
N LEU A 29 -5.01 -10.42 -5.37
CA LEU A 29 -4.27 -10.11 -6.59
C LEU A 29 -2.76 -10.24 -6.37
N LEU A 30 -2.23 -9.66 -5.29
CA LEU A 30 -0.80 -9.71 -4.97
C LEU A 30 -0.33 -11.14 -4.66
N LEU A 31 -1.13 -11.92 -3.94
CA LEU A 31 -0.82 -13.34 -3.69
C LEU A 31 -0.77 -14.14 -4.99
N ARG A 32 -1.79 -13.99 -5.85
CA ARG A 32 -1.82 -14.66 -7.17
C ARG A 32 -0.61 -14.26 -8.02
N GLN A 33 -0.28 -12.97 -8.06
CA GLN A 33 0.88 -12.48 -8.81
C GLN A 33 2.18 -13.07 -8.24
N SER A 34 2.32 -13.10 -6.91
CA SER A 34 3.50 -13.67 -6.24
C SER A 34 3.71 -15.14 -6.61
N TRP A 35 2.64 -15.94 -6.57
CA TRP A 35 2.67 -17.38 -6.91
C TRP A 35 2.92 -17.64 -8.40
N ALA A 36 2.42 -16.76 -9.28
CA ALA A 36 2.65 -16.86 -10.72
C ALA A 36 4.04 -16.36 -11.16
N THR A 37 4.73 -15.61 -10.30
CA THR A 37 6.04 -15.02 -10.63
C THR A 37 7.17 -15.96 -10.20
N PRO A 38 8.07 -16.39 -11.11
CA PRO A 38 9.18 -17.27 -10.78
C PRO A 38 10.03 -16.76 -9.62
N ALA A 39 10.61 -17.68 -8.85
CA ALA A 39 11.62 -17.32 -7.86
C ALA A 39 12.79 -16.58 -8.53
N GLY A 40 13.33 -15.56 -7.86
CA GLY A 40 14.40 -14.72 -8.42
C GLY A 40 13.91 -13.61 -9.36
N SER A 41 12.60 -13.45 -9.58
CA SER A 41 12.02 -12.33 -10.35
C SER A 41 11.42 -11.26 -9.42
N PRO A 42 11.38 -9.98 -9.84
CA PRO A 42 10.78 -8.91 -9.05
C PRO A 42 9.30 -9.19 -8.77
N ARG A 43 8.92 -9.24 -7.49
CA ARG A 43 7.54 -9.49 -7.07
C ARG A 43 7.28 -8.99 -5.65
N TRP A 44 6.02 -8.76 -5.35
CA TRP A 44 5.56 -8.57 -3.98
C TRP A 44 5.48 -9.93 -3.28
N ASN A 45 6.09 -10.04 -2.10
CA ASN A 45 6.04 -11.25 -1.28
C ASN A 45 5.22 -10.96 -0.03
N TYR A 46 4.29 -11.87 0.30
CA TYR A 46 3.50 -11.75 1.52
C TYR A 46 4.39 -11.95 2.75
N GLU A 47 4.30 -11.05 3.72
CA GLU A 47 5.04 -11.16 4.98
C GLU A 47 4.13 -11.52 6.15
N ALA A 48 3.05 -10.76 6.37
CA ALA A 48 2.19 -10.95 7.54
C ALA A 48 0.83 -10.24 7.43
N ALA A 49 -0.09 -10.68 8.28
CA ALA A 49 -1.19 -9.85 8.76
C ALA A 49 -0.59 -8.89 9.80
N ALA A 50 -0.30 -7.64 9.39
CA ALA A 50 0.55 -6.75 10.16
C ALA A 50 -0.18 -6.05 11.31
N PHE A 51 -1.41 -5.61 11.08
CA PHE A 51 -2.23 -4.94 12.10
C PHE A 51 -3.72 -4.96 11.73
N ALA A 52 -4.58 -4.57 12.67
CA ALA A 52 -6.03 -4.51 12.48
C ALA A 52 -6.49 -3.04 12.39
N PRO A 53 -6.63 -2.46 11.17
CA PRO A 53 -7.16 -1.11 11.02
C PRO A 53 -8.68 -1.08 11.13
N ARG A 54 -9.24 0.14 11.17
CA ARG A 54 -10.65 0.36 10.85
C ARG A 54 -10.83 0.41 9.33
N PRO A 55 -11.88 -0.22 8.77
CA PRO A 55 -12.11 -0.19 7.33
C PRO A 55 -12.49 1.23 6.88
N ALA A 56 -11.98 1.63 5.72
CA ALA A 56 -12.53 2.78 4.99
C ALA A 56 -13.86 2.35 4.32
N VAL A 57 -14.79 3.28 4.22
CA VAL A 57 -16.08 3.10 3.54
C VAL A 57 -16.19 4.18 2.48
N ASP A 58 -16.31 3.78 1.22
CA ASP A 58 -16.40 4.68 0.05
C ASP A 58 -15.31 5.77 0.03
N GLY A 59 -14.08 5.40 0.39
CA GLY A 59 -12.92 6.32 0.42
C GLY A 59 -12.92 7.30 1.59
N ALA A 60 -13.73 7.06 2.62
CA ALA A 60 -13.81 7.88 3.83
C ALA A 60 -13.69 7.03 5.11
N CYS A 61 -13.52 7.72 6.24
CA CYS A 61 -13.46 7.12 7.57
C CYS A 61 -14.64 7.58 8.42
N PRO A 62 -15.70 6.76 8.55
CA PRO A 62 -16.81 7.06 9.46
C PRO A 62 -16.37 7.20 10.92
N ALA A 63 -15.26 6.54 11.29
CA ALA A 63 -14.65 6.65 12.59
C ALA A 63 -13.12 6.56 12.50
N GLY A 64 -12.42 7.44 13.22
CA GLY A 64 -10.96 7.54 13.18
C GLY A 64 -10.46 8.49 12.09
N ARG A 65 -9.17 8.47 11.81
CA ARG A 65 -8.52 9.35 10.82
C ARG A 65 -8.22 8.62 9.52
N PRO A 66 -8.39 9.27 8.36
CA PRO A 66 -8.07 8.68 7.07
C PRO A 66 -6.57 8.47 6.89
N VAL A 67 -6.19 7.28 6.44
CA VAL A 67 -4.84 6.98 5.96
C VAL A 67 -4.86 7.03 4.43
N THR A 68 -4.27 8.08 3.87
CA THR A 68 -4.16 8.25 2.41
C THR A 68 -2.92 7.55 1.89
N ARG A 69 -3.10 6.68 0.89
CA ARG A 69 -2.02 6.02 0.17
C ARG A 69 -1.62 6.81 -1.07
N LEU A 70 -0.32 6.98 -1.25
CA LEU A 70 0.32 7.70 -2.33
C LEU A 70 1.32 6.77 -3.03
N TYR A 71 1.43 6.87 -4.34
CA TYR A 71 2.32 6.06 -5.15
C TYR A 71 3.33 6.90 -5.95
N ASN A 72 4.62 6.58 -5.86
CA ASN A 72 5.70 7.36 -6.49
C ASN A 72 5.85 7.16 -8.01
N ARG A 73 4.98 6.36 -8.65
CA ARG A 73 5.07 5.96 -10.07
C ARG A 73 6.42 5.32 -10.44
N GLY A 74 7.07 4.69 -9.47
CA GLY A 74 8.43 4.16 -9.61
C GLY A 74 8.55 2.85 -10.37
N HIS A 75 7.45 2.22 -10.81
CA HIS A 75 7.50 0.94 -11.55
C HIS A 75 8.34 1.07 -12.82
N VAL A 76 8.28 2.21 -13.52
CA VAL A 76 9.08 2.47 -14.72
C VAL A 76 10.59 2.52 -14.44
N ARG A 77 10.99 2.73 -13.19
CA ARG A 77 12.39 2.76 -12.73
C ARG A 77 12.78 1.51 -11.94
N GLY A 78 11.87 0.55 -11.76
CA GLY A 78 12.09 -0.62 -10.91
C GLY A 78 12.05 -0.34 -9.40
N ASP A 79 11.65 0.87 -8.98
CA ASP A 79 11.58 1.28 -7.57
C ASP A 79 10.19 1.85 -7.20
N PRO A 80 9.10 1.08 -7.39
CA PRO A 80 7.79 1.47 -6.92
C PRO A 80 7.78 1.54 -5.39
N ASN A 81 7.19 2.61 -4.86
CA ASN A 81 7.09 2.85 -3.43
C ASN A 81 5.74 3.49 -3.10
N HIS A 82 5.15 3.03 -1.99
CA HIS A 82 3.88 3.51 -1.47
C HIS A 82 4.10 4.20 -0.13
N ARG A 83 3.57 5.41 0.01
CA ARG A 83 3.59 6.16 1.27
C ARG A 83 2.18 6.31 1.81
N PHE A 84 2.05 6.19 3.13
CA PHE A 84 0.80 6.26 3.87
C PHE A 84 0.88 7.48 4.79
N VAL A 85 -0.07 8.41 4.65
CA VAL A 85 -0.06 9.67 5.41
C VAL A 85 -1.42 9.96 6.02
N LEU A 86 -1.40 10.61 7.18
CA LEU A 86 -2.61 11.04 7.89
C LEU A 86 -3.04 12.46 7.51
N GLU A 87 -2.07 13.33 7.24
CA GLU A 87 -2.32 14.74 6.94
C GLU A 87 -2.59 14.94 5.46
N GLU A 88 -3.76 15.50 5.13
CA GLU A 88 -4.11 15.81 3.74
C GLU A 88 -3.17 16.87 3.15
N SER A 89 -2.66 17.80 3.95
CA SER A 89 -1.66 18.78 3.50
C SER A 89 -0.37 18.10 3.01
N VAL A 90 0.08 17.04 3.69
CA VAL A 90 1.22 16.23 3.26
C VAL A 90 0.88 15.46 1.98
N ALA A 91 -0.31 14.88 1.88
CA ALA A 91 -0.75 14.19 0.68
C ALA A 91 -0.75 15.13 -0.54
N GLN A 92 -1.32 16.33 -0.41
CA GLN A 92 -1.34 17.34 -1.46
C GLN A 92 0.07 17.79 -1.84
N ALA A 93 0.94 18.05 -0.86
CA ALA A 93 2.34 18.41 -1.12
C ALA A 93 3.12 17.31 -1.86
N MET A 94 2.77 16.03 -1.66
CA MET A 94 3.38 14.94 -2.41
C MET A 94 2.80 14.80 -3.82
N VAL A 95 1.50 15.05 -4.00
CA VAL A 95 0.88 15.09 -5.33
C VAL A 95 1.50 16.19 -6.19
N THR A 96 1.76 17.38 -5.64
CA THR A 96 2.46 18.46 -6.36
C THR A 96 3.89 18.09 -6.73
N GLN A 97 4.52 17.18 -5.98
CA GLN A 97 5.82 16.57 -6.30
C GLN A 97 5.75 15.39 -7.28
N GLY A 98 4.57 15.12 -7.86
CA GLY A 98 4.39 14.10 -8.89
C GLY A 98 4.00 12.71 -8.39
N TRP A 99 3.69 12.55 -7.10
CA TRP A 99 3.10 11.29 -6.60
C TRP A 99 1.65 11.15 -7.09
N ALA A 100 1.20 9.91 -7.30
CA ALA A 100 -0.19 9.59 -7.55
C ALA A 100 -0.95 9.43 -6.23
N ARG A 101 -2.12 10.05 -6.10
CA ARG A 101 -3.04 9.82 -4.97
C ARG A 101 -3.91 8.62 -5.28
N GLU A 102 -3.72 7.54 -4.54
CA GLU A 102 -4.54 6.33 -4.65
C GLU A 102 -5.79 6.42 -3.75
N GLY A 103 -5.75 7.26 -2.71
CA GLY A 103 -6.89 7.59 -1.87
C GLY A 103 -6.81 7.00 -0.46
N VAL A 104 -7.92 7.08 0.28
CA VAL A 104 -8.01 6.54 1.65
C VAL A 104 -8.19 5.02 1.58
N VAL A 105 -7.25 4.29 2.16
CA VAL A 105 -7.21 2.81 2.06
C VAL A 105 -7.61 2.10 3.34
N PHE A 106 -7.50 2.80 4.48
CA PHE A 106 -7.99 2.36 5.79
C PHE A 106 -7.96 3.53 6.76
N CYS A 107 -8.47 3.30 7.97
CA CYS A 107 -8.59 4.29 9.02
C CYS A 107 -7.78 3.88 10.25
N THR A 108 -7.20 4.86 10.94
CA THR A 108 -6.47 4.68 12.21
C THR A 108 -7.21 5.37 13.36
N THR A 109 -6.88 4.98 14.59
CA THR A 109 -7.44 5.55 15.82
C THR A 109 -6.71 6.79 16.33
N GLU A 110 -5.49 7.06 15.84
CA GLU A 110 -4.64 8.19 16.22
C GLU A 110 -4.38 9.15 15.07
#